data_AF-A0A6I6AB56-F1
#
_entry.id   AF-A0A6I6AB56-F1
#
_cell.length_a   1.000
_cell.length_b   1.000
_cell.length_c   1.000
_cell.angle_alpha   90.00
_cell.angle_beta   90.00
_cell.angle_gamma   90.00
#
_symmetry.space_group_name_H-M   'P 1'
#
loop_
_entity.id
_entity.type
_entity.pdbx_description
1 polymer ?
#
loop_
_entity_poly.entity_id
_entity_poly.type
_entity_poly.pdbx_seq_one_letter_code
_entity_poly.pdbx_strand_id
1 'polypeptide(L)'
;MYHYHPDQRENKTRRASGRHSDCVCCCAGTTLRARGFTLVELLMAMSISAILVMALAGIVTATQSAWRHTQGIEDSQAEINASFDRMRMMISQAGIYQVNGQAPEVGLAVVTRAWNYIDVPDILVVWSGGRNGGISQNGTLNRLPRMNEILIYTSDPADAHQFVEIALPDSSAEIDFNSSAFDNTIRTAIQSSQAEKALLSKRLKNSQYLLSGSPWGPTASNLIFTITRTPDDASLQATTPGTSAWMNLSWPQGTVSATSGLRQVTVNYEIQFETAEQNTLTDINSETALPFFGSSSRLYAYTP
;
A
#
# COMPACT_ATOMS: atom_id res chain seq x y z
N MET A 1 25.03 15.22 -5.19
CA MET A 1 25.97 14.47 -4.34
C MET A 1 27.22 15.33 -4.20
N TYR A 2 27.28 16.14 -3.14
CA TYR A 2 28.39 17.06 -2.92
C TYR A 2 29.48 16.35 -2.10
N HIS A 3 30.63 16.14 -2.73
CA HIS A 3 31.86 15.72 -2.07
C HIS A 3 32.54 16.94 -1.47
N TYR A 4 32.86 16.88 -0.18
CA TYR A 4 33.63 17.90 0.53
C TYR A 4 35.09 17.45 0.59
N HIS A 5 36.00 18.26 0.03
CA HIS A 5 37.45 18.12 0.16
C HIS A 5 37.97 19.11 1.21
N PRO A 6 38.90 18.73 2.10
CA PRO A 6 39.54 19.66 3.01
C PRO A 6 40.84 20.18 2.38
N ASP A 7 41.00 21.49 2.27
CA ASP A 7 42.28 22.10 1.91
C ASP A 7 42.92 22.80 3.12
N GLN A 8 44.16 22.38 3.36
CA GLN A 8 45.11 22.90 4.33
C GLN A 8 45.45 24.36 4.02
N ARG A 9 45.62 25.20 5.04
CA ARG A 9 46.40 26.43 4.92
C ARG A 9 47.42 26.56 6.04
N GLU A 10 48.66 26.47 5.60
CA GLU A 10 49.91 26.72 6.32
C GLU A 10 50.07 28.17 6.78
N ASN A 11 50.86 28.27 7.84
CA ASN A 11 51.49 29.45 8.44
C ASN A 11 52.18 30.40 7.45
N LYS A 12 52.05 31.71 7.72
CA LYS A 12 53.13 32.69 7.46
C LYS A 12 53.29 33.65 8.64
N THR A 13 54.43 33.52 9.32
CA THR A 13 55.00 34.47 10.28
C THR A 13 55.87 35.53 9.60
N ARG A 14 55.78 36.80 10.06
CA ARG A 14 56.88 37.76 10.42
C ARG A 14 56.32 39.21 10.39
N ARG A 15 56.24 39.91 11.53
CA ARG A 15 57.24 40.72 12.29
C ARG A 15 57.36 42.20 11.82
N ALA A 16 57.02 43.14 12.72
CA ALA A 16 57.79 44.34 13.14
C ALA A 16 56.85 45.21 14.02
N SER A 17 57.03 45.31 15.33
CA SER A 17 57.97 46.14 16.12
C SER A 17 57.39 47.51 16.51
N GLY A 18 57.31 47.75 17.83
CA GLY A 18 57.31 49.09 18.39
C GLY A 18 56.36 49.27 19.57
N ARG A 19 56.86 49.15 20.81
CA ARG A 19 56.75 50.24 21.80
C ARG A 19 57.52 49.97 23.07
N HIS A 20 58.08 51.08 23.55
CA HIS A 20 58.90 51.24 24.73
C HIS A 20 58.08 51.16 26.03
N SER A 21 58.78 50.74 27.08
CA SER A 21 58.52 50.85 28.51
C SER A 21 57.68 52.04 28.95
N ASP A 22 56.70 51.82 29.84
CA ASP A 22 56.82 52.30 31.24
C ASP A 22 55.65 51.87 32.14
N CYS A 23 56.03 51.69 33.41
CA CYS A 23 55.25 51.81 34.63
C CYS A 23 54.15 50.80 34.98
N VAL A 24 54.59 49.90 35.88
CA VAL A 24 53.84 49.24 36.94
C VAL A 24 52.75 50.13 37.54
N CYS A 25 51.51 49.63 37.55
CA CYS A 25 50.52 49.98 38.55
C CYS A 25 49.91 48.69 39.10
N CYS A 26 50.36 48.30 40.29
CA CYS A 26 49.75 47.25 41.09
C CYS A 26 48.42 47.77 41.64
N CYS A 27 47.30 47.18 41.22
CA CYS A 27 46.02 47.29 41.92
C CYS A 27 45.35 45.93 42.00
N ALA A 28 45.40 45.36 43.20
CA ALA A 28 44.44 44.44 43.80
C ALA A 28 44.03 43.19 42.99
N GLY A 29 44.69 42.08 43.31
CA GLY A 29 44.06 40.77 43.18
C GLY A 29 42.78 40.73 43.99
N THR A 30 41.63 40.82 43.31
CA THR A 30 40.40 40.24 43.84
C THR A 30 40.49 38.75 43.60
N THR A 31 41.05 38.05 44.58
CA THR A 31 40.75 36.63 44.74
C THR A 31 39.25 36.55 44.96
N LEU A 32 38.50 36.21 43.91
CA LEU A 32 37.19 35.60 44.07
C LEU A 32 37.42 34.43 45.02
N ARG A 33 36.99 34.58 46.28
CA ARG A 33 36.91 33.48 47.24
C ARG A 33 36.11 32.39 46.54
N ALA A 34 36.80 31.36 46.05
CA ALA A 34 36.18 30.09 45.73
C ALA A 34 35.64 29.54 47.05
N ARG A 35 34.39 29.87 47.38
CA ARG A 35 33.63 29.19 48.42
C ARG A 35 33.53 27.73 47.95
N GLY A 36 34.24 26.83 48.61
CA GLY A 36 34.04 25.40 48.41
C GLY A 36 32.59 25.05 48.76
N PHE A 37 31.92 24.35 47.86
CA PHE A 37 30.57 23.83 48.11
C PHE A 37 30.60 22.91 49.32
N THR A 38 29.63 23.06 50.21
CA THR A 38 29.42 22.09 51.28
C THR A 38 28.98 20.74 50.67
N LEU A 39 29.32 19.63 51.32
CA LEU A 39 28.98 18.29 50.84
C LEU A 39 27.45 18.13 50.59
N VAL A 40 26.64 18.81 51.40
CA VAL A 40 25.18 18.86 51.24
C VAL A 40 24.75 19.60 49.96
N GLU A 41 25.37 20.73 49.62
CA GLU A 41 25.09 21.45 48.38
C GLU A 41 25.49 20.63 47.15
N LEU A 42 26.61 19.89 47.22
CA LEU A 42 27.05 19.04 46.12
C LEU A 42 26.12 17.83 45.92
N LEU A 43 25.64 17.22 47.00
CA LEU A 43 24.63 16.16 46.94
C LEU A 43 23.28 16.68 46.42
N MET A 44 22.84 17.87 46.85
CA MET A 44 21.63 18.50 46.32
C MET A 44 21.77 18.80 44.82
N ALA A 45 22.88 19.40 44.39
CA ALA A 45 23.13 19.70 42.97
C ALA A 45 23.18 18.44 42.11
N MET A 46 23.80 17.36 42.59
CA MET A 46 23.82 16.06 41.89
C MET A 46 22.42 15.45 41.79
N SER A 47 21.61 15.52 42.85
CA SER A 47 20.25 14.98 42.84
C SER A 47 19.33 15.72 41.86
N ILE A 48 19.40 17.06 41.84
CA ILE A 48 18.62 17.89 40.91
C ILE A 48 19.08 17.60 39.47
N SER A 49 20.40 17.52 39.24
CA SER A 49 20.94 17.22 37.91
C SER A 49 20.52 15.85 37.42
N ALA A 50 20.52 14.82 38.28
CA ALA A 50 20.07 13.48 37.92
C ALA A 50 18.59 13.45 37.52
N ILE A 51 17.73 14.15 38.26
CA ILE A 51 16.30 14.26 37.93
C ILE A 51 16.11 14.98 36.58
N LEU A 52 16.85 16.06 36.34
CA LEU A 52 16.79 16.78 35.06
C LEU A 52 17.28 15.90 33.88
N VAL A 53 18.36 15.15 34.07
CA VAL A 53 18.86 14.21 33.03
C VAL A 53 17.85 13.11 32.75
N MET A 54 17.20 12.55 33.78
CA MET A 54 16.13 11.55 33.59
C MET A 54 14.92 12.14 32.85
N ALA A 55 14.50 13.36 33.20
CA ALA A 55 13.40 14.03 32.51
C ALA A 55 13.73 14.30 31.03
N LEU A 56 14.95 14.77 30.73
CA LEU A 56 15.44 14.97 29.36
C LEU A 56 15.50 13.64 28.59
N ALA A 57 16.00 12.57 29.22
CA ALA A 57 16.02 11.24 28.62
C ALA A 57 14.59 10.77 28.26
N GLY A 58 13.63 10.96 29.17
CA GLY A 58 12.21 10.68 28.92
C GLY A 58 11.67 11.45 27.70
N ILE A 59 11.91 12.77 27.63
CA ILE A 59 11.48 13.61 26.51
C ILE A 59 12.13 13.16 25.19
N VAL A 60 13.41 12.81 25.19
CA VAL A 60 14.11 12.33 24.00
C VAL A 60 13.49 11.01 23.52
N THR A 61 13.22 10.06 24.42
CA THR A 61 12.59 8.78 24.05
C THR A 61 11.16 8.97 23.51
N ALA A 62 10.37 9.86 24.12
CA ALA A 62 9.03 10.18 23.65
C ALA A 62 9.06 10.85 22.27
N THR A 63 9.98 11.80 22.07
CA THR A 63 10.17 12.47 20.76
C THR A 63 10.59 11.48 19.69
N GLN A 64 11.51 10.55 20.00
CA GLN A 64 11.92 9.51 19.06
C GLN A 64 10.78 8.55 18.71
N SER A 65 9.97 8.17 19.70
CA SER A 65 8.79 7.34 19.48
C SER A 65 7.75 8.05 18.61
N ALA A 66 7.46 9.32 18.90
CA ALA A 66 6.56 10.15 18.11
C ALA A 66 7.05 10.33 16.68
N TRP A 67 8.35 10.61 16.49
CA TRP A 67 8.96 10.73 15.17
C TRP A 67 8.80 9.44 14.35
N ARG A 68 9.13 8.29 14.94
CA ARG A 68 8.99 6.98 14.25
C ARG A 68 7.55 6.68 13.87
N HIS A 69 6.60 7.03 14.73
CA HIS A 69 5.19 6.85 14.45
C HIS A 69 4.73 7.73 13.27
N THR A 70 5.05 9.04 13.29
CA THR A 70 4.71 9.95 12.20
C THR A 70 5.36 9.53 10.88
N GLN A 71 6.64 9.17 10.91
CA GLN A 71 7.33 8.65 9.73
C GLN A 71 6.68 7.37 9.20
N GLY A 72 6.30 6.46 10.11
CA GLY A 72 5.59 5.24 9.75
C GLY A 72 4.24 5.47 9.07
N ILE A 73 3.50 6.50 9.49
CA ILE A 73 2.26 6.94 8.83
C ILE A 73 2.55 7.45 7.43
N GLU A 74 3.57 8.31 7.26
CA GLU A 74 3.95 8.87 5.96
C GLU A 74 4.36 7.77 4.97
N ASP A 75 5.19 6.82 5.41
CA ASP A 75 5.62 5.68 4.60
C ASP A 75 4.43 4.81 4.17
N SER A 76 3.51 4.53 5.11
CA SER A 76 2.30 3.72 4.83
C SER A 76 1.41 4.40 3.79
N GLN A 77 1.24 5.73 3.89
CA GLN A 77 0.48 6.51 2.91
C GLN A 77 1.16 6.52 1.53
N ALA A 78 2.49 6.62 1.48
CA ALA A 78 3.22 6.58 0.22
C ALA A 78 3.09 5.22 -0.48
N GLU A 79 3.27 4.12 0.26
CA GLU A 79 3.15 2.76 -0.27
C GLU A 79 1.75 2.43 -0.78
N ILE A 80 0.71 2.79 -0.02
CA ILE A 80 -0.68 2.50 -0.43
C ILE A 80 -1.09 3.35 -1.63
N ASN A 81 -0.69 4.62 -1.70
CA ASN A 81 -1.00 5.47 -2.86
C ASN A 81 -0.34 4.93 -4.13
N ALA A 82 0.93 4.53 -4.06
CA ALA A 82 1.62 3.89 -5.18
C ALA A 82 0.92 2.58 -5.62
N SER A 83 0.48 1.77 -4.65
CA SER A 83 -0.25 0.53 -4.90
C SER A 83 -1.62 0.78 -5.54
N PHE A 84 -2.36 1.77 -5.06
CA PHE A 84 -3.66 2.17 -5.59
C PHE A 84 -3.54 2.76 -7.00
N ASP A 85 -2.53 3.60 -7.25
CA ASP A 85 -2.27 4.14 -8.59
C ASP A 85 -1.92 3.02 -9.57
N ARG A 86 -1.13 2.04 -9.14
CA ARG A 86 -0.82 0.85 -9.94
C ARG A 86 -2.08 0.04 -10.28
N MET A 87 -2.91 -0.27 -9.28
CA MET A 87 -4.18 -0.99 -9.51
C MET A 87 -5.13 -0.18 -10.40
N ARG A 88 -5.29 1.12 -10.13
CA ARG A 88 -6.14 2.02 -10.92
C ARG A 88 -5.73 2.04 -12.38
N MET A 89 -4.43 2.14 -12.64
CA MET A 89 -3.87 2.10 -13.99
C MET A 89 -4.21 0.77 -14.68
N MET A 90 -3.99 -0.37 -14.02
CA MET A 90 -4.26 -1.68 -14.62
C MET A 90 -5.76 -1.93 -14.84
N ILE A 91 -6.62 -1.56 -13.89
CA ILE A 91 -8.09 -1.65 -14.01
C ILE A 91 -8.59 -0.77 -15.15
N SER A 92 -8.07 0.44 -15.30
CA SER A 92 -8.46 1.35 -16.40
C SER A 92 -8.12 0.78 -17.78
N GLN A 93 -7.14 -0.11 -17.85
CA GLN A 93 -6.68 -0.79 -19.06
C GLN A 93 -7.22 -2.22 -19.18
N ALA A 94 -8.19 -2.61 -18.33
CA ALA A 94 -8.78 -3.94 -18.40
C ALA A 94 -9.38 -4.20 -19.80
N GLY A 95 -9.03 -5.37 -20.33
CA GLY A 95 -9.44 -5.83 -21.64
C GLY A 95 -10.90 -6.20 -21.70
N ILE A 96 -11.48 -6.08 -22.89
CA ILE A 96 -12.84 -6.51 -23.19
C ILE A 96 -12.71 -7.66 -24.17
N TYR A 97 -13.36 -8.77 -23.89
CA TYR A 97 -13.41 -9.91 -24.78
C TYR A 97 -14.84 -10.29 -25.11
N GLN A 98 -14.98 -11.00 -26.23
CA GLN A 98 -16.22 -11.56 -26.70
C GLN A 98 -15.91 -12.95 -27.24
N VAL A 99 -16.70 -13.96 -26.93
CA VAL A 99 -16.47 -15.32 -27.44
C VAL A 99 -17.76 -15.82 -28.07
N ASN A 100 -17.66 -16.40 -29.27
CA ASN A 100 -18.77 -17.07 -29.95
C ASN A 100 -20.06 -16.22 -30.08
N GLY A 101 -19.92 -14.90 -30.25
CA GLY A 101 -21.06 -14.00 -30.39
C GLY A 101 -21.85 -13.76 -29.10
N GLN A 102 -21.32 -14.13 -27.94
CA GLN A 102 -21.87 -13.73 -26.63
C GLN A 102 -21.73 -12.22 -26.44
N ALA A 103 -22.37 -11.67 -25.41
CA ALA A 103 -22.17 -10.28 -25.05
C ALA A 103 -20.71 -10.01 -24.63
N PRO A 104 -20.16 -8.81 -24.88
CA PRO A 104 -18.81 -8.47 -24.47
C PRO A 104 -18.69 -8.43 -22.95
N GLU A 105 -17.55 -8.90 -22.45
CA GLU A 105 -17.23 -8.96 -21.03
C GLU A 105 -15.89 -8.29 -20.75
N VAL A 106 -15.78 -7.70 -19.57
CA VAL A 106 -14.52 -7.13 -19.09
C VAL A 106 -13.77 -8.17 -18.27
N GLY A 107 -12.46 -8.29 -18.49
CA GLY A 107 -11.61 -9.16 -17.70
C GLY A 107 -11.28 -8.58 -16.32
N LEU A 108 -12.31 -8.44 -15.48
CA LEU A 108 -12.23 -8.04 -14.08
C LEU A 108 -13.07 -9.01 -13.25
N ALA A 109 -12.45 -9.63 -12.25
CA ALA A 109 -13.13 -10.47 -11.29
C ALA A 109 -12.54 -10.33 -9.89
N VAL A 110 -13.37 -10.63 -8.90
CA VAL A 110 -12.96 -10.77 -7.52
C VAL A 110 -13.16 -12.22 -7.13
N VAL A 111 -12.09 -12.86 -6.70
CA VAL A 111 -12.09 -14.25 -6.24
C VAL A 111 -12.14 -14.23 -4.72
N THR A 112 -12.96 -15.10 -4.17
CA THR A 112 -13.04 -15.28 -2.71
C THR A 112 -12.04 -16.32 -2.24
N ARG A 113 -11.60 -16.23 -0.99
CA ARG A 113 -10.90 -17.29 -0.28
C ARG A 113 -11.85 -17.85 0.77
N ALA A 114 -12.16 -19.12 0.63
CA ALA A 114 -12.97 -19.82 1.61
C ALA A 114 -12.17 -20.00 2.91
N TRP A 115 -12.75 -19.54 4.00
CA TRP A 115 -12.20 -19.63 5.34
C TRP A 115 -13.25 -20.22 6.29
N ASN A 116 -13.26 -21.55 6.38
CA ASN A 116 -14.28 -22.33 7.09
C ASN A 116 -15.71 -22.03 6.60
N TYR A 117 -16.39 -21.08 7.25
CA TYR A 117 -17.78 -20.68 6.97
C TYR A 117 -17.90 -19.25 6.42
N ILE A 118 -16.76 -18.58 6.16
CA ILE A 118 -16.71 -17.21 5.67
C ILE A 118 -15.91 -17.20 4.37
N ASP A 119 -16.46 -16.57 3.34
CA ASP A 119 -15.74 -16.30 2.10
C ASP A 119 -15.22 -14.86 2.12
N VAL A 120 -13.90 -14.70 2.05
CA VAL A 120 -13.24 -13.40 2.08
C VAL A 120 -12.86 -12.99 0.67
N PRO A 121 -13.38 -11.89 0.10
CA PRO A 121 -13.05 -11.46 -1.25
C PRO A 121 -11.70 -10.71 -1.28
N ASP A 122 -10.60 -11.43 -1.07
CA ASP A 122 -9.25 -10.88 -0.89
C ASP A 122 -8.35 -10.96 -2.15
N ILE A 123 -8.88 -11.44 -3.27
CA ILE A 123 -8.14 -11.60 -4.52
C ILE A 123 -8.84 -10.80 -5.63
N LEU A 124 -8.12 -9.83 -6.21
CA LEU A 124 -8.54 -9.11 -7.41
C LEU A 124 -7.79 -9.64 -8.63
N VAL A 125 -8.54 -9.99 -9.68
CA VAL A 125 -8.00 -10.46 -10.96
C VAL A 125 -8.27 -9.42 -12.04
N VAL A 126 -7.21 -8.99 -12.72
CA VAL A 126 -7.25 -7.97 -13.78
C VAL A 126 -6.59 -8.51 -15.04
N TRP A 127 -7.33 -8.60 -16.13
CA TRP A 127 -6.78 -8.88 -17.44
C TRP A 127 -6.39 -7.56 -18.13
N SER A 128 -5.12 -7.18 -17.97
CA SER A 128 -4.58 -5.93 -18.51
C SER A 128 -3.59 -6.14 -19.67
N GLY A 129 -3.21 -7.38 -19.98
CA GLY A 129 -2.12 -7.68 -20.94
C GLY A 129 -0.78 -7.95 -20.27
N GLY A 130 -0.81 -8.41 -19.01
CA GLY A 130 0.36 -8.66 -18.18
C GLY A 130 0.87 -7.38 -17.49
N ARG A 131 2.10 -7.41 -16.98
CA ARG A 131 2.66 -6.31 -16.16
C ARG A 131 2.76 -4.96 -16.87
N ASN A 132 2.87 -4.98 -18.20
CA ASN A 132 2.98 -3.76 -19.00
C ASN A 132 1.62 -3.16 -19.37
N GLY A 133 0.52 -3.88 -19.11
CA GLY A 133 -0.81 -3.44 -19.48
C GLY A 133 -1.01 -3.37 -21.00
N GLY A 134 -1.91 -2.49 -21.42
CA GLY A 134 -2.11 -2.14 -22.83
C GLY A 134 -3.10 -3.01 -23.62
N ILE A 135 -3.67 -4.08 -23.03
CA ILE A 135 -4.63 -4.94 -23.76
C ILE A 135 -5.85 -4.17 -24.25
N SER A 136 -6.28 -3.12 -23.53
CA SER A 136 -7.42 -2.27 -23.91
C SER A 136 -7.24 -1.54 -25.23
N GLN A 137 -6.00 -1.36 -25.70
CA GLN A 137 -5.70 -0.70 -26.98
C GLN A 137 -6.14 -1.55 -28.19
N ASN A 138 -6.31 -2.86 -27.99
CA ASN A 138 -6.73 -3.80 -29.04
C ASN A 138 -8.26 -3.82 -29.24
N GLY A 139 -9.02 -3.01 -28.48
CA GLY A 139 -10.48 -3.02 -28.52
C GLY A 139 -11.07 -4.30 -27.93
N THR A 140 -12.19 -4.75 -28.49
CA THR A 140 -12.84 -6.01 -28.10
C THR A 140 -12.17 -7.19 -28.80
N LEU A 141 -11.62 -8.11 -28.02
CA LEU A 141 -10.92 -9.29 -28.54
C LEU A 141 -11.86 -10.50 -28.67
N ASN A 142 -11.88 -11.15 -29.83
CA ASN A 142 -12.70 -12.33 -30.08
C ASN A 142 -12.01 -13.64 -29.62
N ARG A 143 -11.59 -13.71 -28.35
CA ARG A 143 -10.92 -14.86 -27.72
C ARG A 143 -10.98 -14.79 -26.20
N LEU A 144 -10.71 -15.90 -25.53
CA LEU A 144 -10.53 -15.90 -24.08
C LEU A 144 -9.21 -15.20 -23.67
N PRO A 145 -9.20 -14.55 -22.50
CA PRO A 145 -7.99 -14.13 -21.81
C PRO A 145 -6.99 -15.27 -21.63
N ARG A 146 -5.69 -14.96 -21.60
CA ARG A 146 -4.63 -15.92 -21.27
C ARG A 146 -4.04 -15.63 -19.90
N MET A 147 -3.56 -16.67 -19.21
CA MET A 147 -3.01 -16.55 -17.86
C MET A 147 -1.81 -15.58 -17.78
N ASN A 148 -0.93 -15.58 -18.79
CA ASN A 148 0.19 -14.64 -18.87
C ASN A 148 -0.20 -13.18 -19.12
N GLU A 149 -1.45 -12.91 -19.47
CA GLU A 149 -1.99 -11.57 -19.66
C GLU A 149 -2.72 -11.04 -18.40
N ILE A 150 -2.83 -11.87 -17.36
CA ILE A 150 -3.54 -11.57 -16.12
C ILE A 150 -2.57 -11.08 -15.04
N LEU A 151 -3.02 -10.09 -14.28
CA LEU A 151 -2.43 -9.66 -13.02
C LEU A 151 -3.38 -9.99 -11.87
N ILE A 152 -2.81 -10.48 -10.78
CA ILE A 152 -3.56 -10.85 -9.57
C ILE A 152 -3.03 -10.01 -8.40
N TYR A 153 -3.92 -9.33 -7.71
CA TYR A 153 -3.61 -8.56 -6.50
C TYR A 153 -4.17 -9.30 -5.28
N THR A 154 -3.30 -9.63 -4.32
CA THR A 154 -3.63 -10.41 -3.12
C THR A 154 -2.53 -10.23 -2.05
N SER A 155 -2.74 -10.77 -0.85
CA SER A 155 -1.66 -11.07 0.09
C SER A 155 -0.75 -12.19 -0.45
N ASP A 156 0.55 -12.17 -0.10
CA ASP A 156 1.45 -13.28 -0.42
C ASP A 156 1.04 -14.55 0.36
N PRO A 157 0.87 -15.72 -0.30
CA PRO A 157 0.62 -16.99 0.39
C PRO A 157 1.69 -17.42 1.40
N ALA A 158 2.95 -16.98 1.20
CA ALA A 158 4.06 -17.30 2.08
C ALA A 158 4.18 -16.32 3.26
N ASP A 159 3.71 -15.08 3.08
CA ASP A 159 3.72 -14.02 4.08
C ASP A 159 2.52 -13.10 3.88
N ALA A 160 1.46 -13.33 4.65
CA ALA A 160 0.21 -12.60 4.49
C ALA A 160 0.35 -11.09 4.77
N HIS A 161 1.45 -10.61 5.35
CA HIS A 161 1.72 -9.19 5.58
C HIS A 161 2.21 -8.44 4.34
N GLN A 162 2.51 -9.18 3.27
CA GLN A 162 2.95 -8.61 2.02
C GLN A 162 1.77 -8.50 1.06
N PHE A 163 1.48 -7.28 0.62
CA PHE A 163 0.60 -7.05 -0.51
C PHE A 163 1.39 -7.19 -1.81
N VAL A 164 0.93 -8.05 -2.73
CA VAL A 164 1.69 -8.43 -3.92
C VAL A 164 0.87 -8.37 -5.20
N GLU A 165 1.56 -8.05 -6.30
CA GLU A 165 1.09 -8.22 -7.68
C GLU A 165 1.72 -9.48 -8.27
N ILE A 166 0.88 -10.47 -8.57
CA ILE A 166 1.27 -11.78 -9.11
C ILE A 166 1.00 -11.83 -10.61
N ALA A 167 1.98 -12.31 -11.37
CA ALA A 167 1.89 -12.58 -12.80
C ALA A 167 2.41 -13.98 -13.11
N LEU A 168 1.95 -14.59 -14.20
CA LEU A 168 2.39 -15.92 -14.65
C LEU A 168 2.86 -15.85 -16.12
N PRO A 169 4.02 -15.23 -16.42
CA PRO A 169 4.42 -14.89 -17.79
C PRO A 169 4.57 -16.09 -18.73
N ASP A 170 4.94 -17.24 -18.18
CA ASP A 170 5.16 -18.48 -18.96
C ASP A 170 3.89 -19.29 -19.19
N SER A 171 2.74 -18.89 -18.61
CA SER A 171 1.49 -19.64 -18.71
C SER A 171 0.61 -19.12 -19.85
N SER A 172 0.50 -19.89 -20.92
CA SER A 172 -0.35 -19.55 -22.08
C SER A 172 -1.78 -20.10 -21.99
N ALA A 173 -2.15 -20.69 -20.85
CA ALA A 173 -3.47 -21.28 -20.66
C ALA A 173 -4.59 -20.24 -20.81
N GLU A 174 -5.66 -20.61 -21.50
CA GLU A 174 -6.86 -19.77 -21.62
C GLU A 174 -7.67 -19.79 -20.32
N ILE A 175 -8.25 -18.64 -19.99
CA ILE A 175 -9.00 -18.41 -18.76
C ILE A 175 -10.36 -17.82 -19.11
N ASP A 176 -11.41 -18.51 -18.66
CA ASP A 176 -12.79 -18.06 -18.76
C ASP A 176 -13.25 -17.56 -17.39
N PHE A 177 -13.62 -16.27 -17.32
CA PHE A 177 -14.06 -15.61 -16.09
C PHE A 177 -15.45 -16.08 -15.63
N ASN A 178 -16.23 -16.73 -16.50
CA ASN A 178 -17.54 -17.28 -16.15
C ASN A 178 -17.48 -18.76 -15.77
N SER A 179 -16.32 -19.39 -15.89
CA SER A 179 -16.18 -20.80 -15.55
C SER A 179 -16.41 -21.03 -14.07
N SER A 180 -17.19 -22.05 -13.72
CA SER A 180 -17.36 -22.49 -12.32
C SER A 180 -16.04 -22.91 -11.65
N ALA A 181 -15.00 -23.19 -12.44
CA ALA A 181 -13.66 -23.54 -11.95
C ALA A 181 -12.72 -22.32 -11.84
N PHE A 182 -13.17 -21.12 -12.22
CA PHE A 182 -12.34 -19.91 -12.26
C PHE A 182 -11.65 -19.63 -10.93
N ASP A 183 -12.42 -19.54 -9.84
CA ASP A 183 -11.90 -19.29 -8.49
C ASP A 183 -10.82 -20.29 -8.07
N ASN A 184 -11.07 -21.59 -8.29
CA ASN A 184 -10.09 -22.63 -7.99
C ASN A 184 -8.83 -22.48 -8.84
N THR A 185 -8.99 -22.16 -10.13
CA THR A 185 -7.87 -21.98 -11.07
C THR A 185 -6.96 -20.84 -10.62
N ILE A 186 -7.54 -19.70 -10.23
CA ILE A 186 -6.80 -18.53 -9.73
C ILE A 186 -6.10 -18.87 -8.40
N ARG A 187 -6.80 -19.50 -7.45
CA ARG A 187 -6.21 -19.91 -6.17
C ARG A 187 -5.02 -20.86 -6.36
N THR A 188 -5.11 -21.82 -7.27
CA THR A 188 -3.99 -22.71 -7.61
C THR A 188 -2.86 -21.97 -8.33
N ALA A 189 -3.18 -21.02 -9.22
CA ALA A 189 -2.18 -20.23 -9.94
C ALA A 189 -1.33 -19.37 -8.98
N ILE A 190 -1.95 -18.77 -7.96
CA ILE A 190 -1.26 -17.98 -6.92
C ILE A 190 -0.21 -18.81 -6.16
N GLN A 191 -0.46 -20.12 -5.97
CA GLN A 191 0.44 -21.03 -5.27
C GLN A 191 1.48 -21.69 -6.19
N SER A 192 1.40 -21.48 -7.50
CA SER A 192 2.30 -22.10 -8.47
C SER A 192 3.73 -21.62 -8.33
N SER A 193 4.70 -22.50 -8.56
CA SER A 193 6.12 -22.12 -8.66
C SER A 193 6.43 -21.26 -9.89
N GLN A 194 5.51 -21.16 -10.85
CA GLN A 194 5.60 -20.28 -12.03
C GLN A 194 5.08 -18.86 -11.75
N ALA A 195 4.54 -18.60 -10.55
CA ALA A 195 4.02 -17.30 -10.17
C ALA A 195 5.18 -16.34 -9.84
N GLU A 196 5.31 -15.28 -10.62
CA GLU A 196 6.20 -14.16 -10.32
C GLU A 196 5.48 -13.14 -9.45
N LYS A 197 6.03 -12.84 -8.28
CA LYS A 197 5.46 -11.89 -7.33
C LYS A 197 6.25 -10.59 -7.34
N ALA A 198 5.57 -9.47 -7.50
CA ALA A 198 6.12 -8.16 -7.23
C ALA A 198 5.52 -7.62 -5.93
N LEU A 199 6.40 -7.24 -5.01
CA LEU A 199 6.01 -6.66 -3.74
C LEU A 199 5.47 -5.23 -3.95
N LEU A 200 4.26 -4.98 -3.45
CA LEU A 200 3.64 -3.65 -3.43
C LEU A 200 3.81 -2.99 -2.06
N SER A 201 3.65 -3.75 -0.97
CA SER A 201 3.86 -3.27 0.40
C SER A 201 4.13 -4.42 1.36
N LYS A 202 4.85 -4.15 2.47
CA LYS A 202 5.08 -5.07 3.61
C LYS A 202 4.27 -4.73 4.85
N ARG A 203 3.33 -3.80 4.71
CA ARG A 203 2.59 -3.21 5.83
C ARG A 203 1.16 -3.74 5.90
N LEU A 204 0.81 -4.77 5.15
CA LEU A 204 -0.56 -5.28 5.15
C LEU A 204 -0.91 -5.78 6.56
N LYS A 205 -2.00 -5.23 7.10
CA LYS A 205 -2.54 -5.67 8.38
C LYS A 205 -3.06 -7.08 8.21
N ASN A 206 -2.67 -7.95 9.13
CA ASN A 206 -3.35 -9.23 9.31
C ASN A 206 -4.15 -9.21 10.59
N SER A 207 -5.23 -9.97 10.59
CA SER A 207 -6.00 -10.27 11.78
C SER A 207 -6.18 -11.77 11.89
N GLN A 208 -6.43 -12.23 13.10
CA GLN A 208 -6.85 -13.61 13.34
C GLN A 208 -8.26 -13.54 13.89
N TYR A 209 -9.16 -14.33 13.30
CA TYR A 209 -10.52 -14.41 13.80
C TYR A 209 -10.52 -15.07 15.19
N LEU A 210 -11.48 -14.66 16.01
CA LEU A 210 -11.66 -15.21 17.35
C LEU A 210 -12.85 -16.17 17.35
N LEU A 211 -12.63 -17.41 17.81
CA LEU A 211 -13.71 -18.35 18.12
C LEU A 211 -13.83 -18.45 19.64
N SER A 212 -14.95 -18.01 20.20
CA SER A 212 -15.19 -17.98 21.65
C SER A 212 -14.08 -17.24 22.44
N GLY A 213 -13.56 -16.13 21.87
CA GLY A 213 -12.53 -15.31 22.50
C GLY A 213 -11.10 -15.84 22.39
N SER A 214 -10.89 -17.00 21.73
CA SER A 214 -9.56 -17.53 21.44
C SER A 214 -9.23 -17.36 19.96
N PRO A 215 -7.97 -17.04 19.61
CA PRO A 215 -7.55 -16.97 18.22
C PRO A 215 -7.76 -18.33 17.53
N TRP A 216 -8.39 -18.29 16.36
CA TRP A 216 -8.86 -19.46 15.64
C TRP A 216 -8.50 -19.36 14.17
N GLY A 217 -7.87 -20.42 13.64
CA GLY A 217 -7.43 -20.55 12.25
C GLY A 217 -6.19 -19.69 11.90
N PRO A 218 -5.74 -19.71 10.63
CA PRO A 218 -4.59 -18.93 10.18
C PRO A 218 -4.90 -17.43 10.18
N THR A 219 -3.85 -16.61 10.18
CA THR A 219 -3.97 -15.16 9.96
C THR A 219 -4.57 -14.86 8.59
N ALA A 220 -5.50 -13.93 8.54
CA ALA A 220 -6.12 -13.41 7.33
C ALA A 220 -5.64 -11.98 7.10
N SER A 221 -5.34 -11.65 5.85
CA SER A 221 -5.03 -10.27 5.46
C SER A 221 -6.28 -9.41 5.44
N ASN A 222 -6.19 -8.19 5.97
CA ASN A 222 -7.27 -7.22 5.97
C ASN A 222 -7.28 -6.48 4.62
N LEU A 223 -7.72 -7.22 3.61
CA LEU A 223 -7.83 -6.84 2.22
C LEU A 223 -9.19 -7.28 1.70
N ILE A 224 -9.99 -6.35 1.21
CA ILE A 224 -11.33 -6.62 0.68
C ILE A 224 -11.46 -5.93 -0.67
N PHE A 225 -11.83 -6.71 -1.68
CA PHE A 225 -12.24 -6.24 -2.98
C PHE A 225 -13.73 -6.47 -3.16
N THR A 226 -14.42 -5.52 -3.79
CA THR A 226 -15.80 -5.68 -4.23
C THR A 226 -15.92 -5.21 -5.66
N ILE A 227 -16.72 -5.92 -6.46
CA ILE A 227 -16.97 -5.56 -7.84
C ILE A 227 -18.45 -5.26 -8.02
N THR A 228 -18.75 -4.14 -8.68
CA THR A 228 -20.11 -3.72 -9.00
C THR A 228 -20.19 -3.45 -10.50
N ARG A 229 -21.17 -4.03 -11.16
CA ARG A 229 -21.43 -3.82 -12.59
C ARG A 229 -22.71 -3.00 -12.74
N THR A 230 -22.69 -2.02 -13.64
CA THR A 230 -23.80 -1.10 -13.85
C THR A 230 -24.01 -0.88 -15.35
N PRO A 231 -25.13 -1.36 -15.92
CA PRO A 231 -26.14 -2.23 -15.31
C PRO A 231 -25.57 -3.60 -14.85
N ASP A 232 -26.22 -4.23 -13.87
CA ASP A 232 -25.84 -5.56 -13.39
C ASP A 232 -26.16 -6.66 -14.42
N ASP A 233 -25.51 -7.82 -14.27
CA ASP A 233 -25.63 -8.94 -15.22
C ASP A 233 -27.07 -9.48 -15.29
N ALA A 234 -27.77 -9.55 -14.15
CA ALA A 234 -29.13 -10.09 -14.07
C ALA A 234 -30.14 -9.21 -14.82
N SER A 235 -30.03 -7.89 -14.67
CA SER A 235 -30.87 -6.90 -15.35
C SER A 235 -30.66 -6.91 -16.86
N LEU A 236 -29.42 -7.10 -17.32
CA LEU A 236 -29.09 -7.25 -18.74
C LEU A 236 -29.66 -8.54 -19.33
N GLN A 237 -29.59 -9.65 -18.59
CA GLN A 237 -30.17 -10.93 -19.03
C GLN A 237 -31.70 -10.90 -19.05
N ALA A 238 -32.33 -10.14 -18.15
CA ALA A 238 -33.79 -10.03 -18.06
C ALA A 238 -34.41 -9.10 -19.12
N THR A 239 -33.60 -8.35 -19.87
CA THR A 239 -34.09 -7.26 -20.72
C THR A 239 -33.67 -7.41 -22.17
N THR A 240 -34.64 -7.38 -23.09
CA THR A 240 -34.37 -7.45 -24.53
C THR A 240 -33.98 -6.08 -25.10
N PRO A 241 -32.92 -5.98 -25.92
CA PRO A 241 -32.57 -4.76 -26.66
C PRO A 241 -33.73 -4.19 -27.46
N GLY A 242 -33.80 -2.87 -27.57
CA GLY A 242 -34.81 -2.14 -28.34
C GLY A 242 -36.13 -1.92 -27.61
N THR A 243 -36.27 -2.43 -26.39
CA THR A 243 -37.45 -2.22 -25.54
C THR A 243 -37.33 -0.94 -24.70
N SER A 244 -38.45 -0.44 -24.17
CA SER A 244 -38.40 0.65 -23.18
C SER A 244 -37.69 0.23 -21.90
N ALA A 245 -37.83 -1.04 -21.48
CA ALA A 245 -37.10 -1.59 -20.34
C ALA A 245 -35.57 -1.52 -20.55
N TRP A 246 -35.09 -1.81 -21.76
CA TRP A 246 -33.68 -1.67 -22.12
C TRP A 246 -33.18 -0.25 -21.95
N MET A 247 -33.91 0.72 -22.50
CA MET A 247 -33.56 2.14 -22.39
C MET A 247 -33.61 2.66 -20.94
N ASN A 248 -34.40 2.01 -20.08
CA ASN A 248 -34.59 2.37 -18.67
C ASN A 248 -33.60 1.70 -17.71
N LEU A 249 -32.72 0.81 -18.18
CA LEU A 249 -31.64 0.28 -17.34
C LEU A 249 -30.73 1.41 -16.87
N SER A 250 -30.03 1.20 -15.76
CA SER A 250 -29.13 2.19 -15.16
C SER A 250 -27.83 2.35 -15.96
N TRP A 251 -27.92 2.79 -17.21
CA TRP A 251 -26.76 3.03 -18.05
C TRP A 251 -25.95 4.22 -17.52
N PRO A 252 -24.64 4.05 -17.27
CA PRO A 252 -23.73 5.16 -17.00
C PRO A 252 -23.95 6.35 -17.93
N GLN A 253 -24.13 7.53 -17.33
CA GLN A 253 -24.37 8.79 -18.03
C GLN A 253 -25.60 8.78 -18.96
N GLY A 254 -26.52 7.81 -18.81
CA GLY A 254 -27.65 7.63 -19.72
C GLY A 254 -27.25 7.26 -21.16
N THR A 255 -26.02 6.76 -21.36
CA THR A 255 -25.51 6.46 -22.70
C THR A 255 -26.02 5.10 -23.17
N VAL A 256 -27.11 5.12 -23.93
CA VAL A 256 -27.77 3.92 -24.47
C VAL A 256 -28.36 4.19 -25.85
N SER A 257 -28.38 3.16 -26.68
CA SER A 257 -29.08 3.09 -27.95
C SER A 257 -30.02 1.87 -27.96
N ALA A 258 -30.83 1.72 -29.01
CA ALA A 258 -31.71 0.57 -29.14
C ALA A 258 -30.97 -0.80 -29.14
N THR A 259 -29.69 -0.83 -29.48
CA THR A 259 -28.93 -2.09 -29.64
C THR A 259 -27.65 -2.16 -28.81
N SER A 260 -27.30 -1.09 -28.10
CA SER A 260 -26.06 -1.02 -27.33
C SER A 260 -26.17 -0.06 -26.16
N GLY A 261 -25.26 -0.16 -25.20
CA GLY A 261 -25.19 0.79 -24.10
C GLY A 261 -23.78 0.87 -23.51
N LEU A 262 -23.48 1.96 -22.82
CA LEU A 262 -22.23 2.11 -22.10
C LEU A 262 -22.34 1.39 -20.75
N ARG A 263 -21.52 0.36 -20.52
CA ARG A 263 -21.50 -0.38 -19.26
C ARG A 263 -20.29 0.00 -18.43
N GLN A 264 -20.46 0.06 -17.10
CA GLN A 264 -19.40 0.34 -16.15
C GLN A 264 -19.18 -0.87 -15.24
N VAL A 265 -17.92 -1.20 -14.99
CA VAL A 265 -17.51 -2.09 -13.92
C VAL A 265 -16.63 -1.32 -12.96
N THR A 266 -16.99 -1.32 -11.69
CA THR A 266 -16.30 -0.61 -10.62
C THR A 266 -15.76 -1.62 -9.64
N VAL A 267 -14.48 -1.53 -9.32
CA VAL A 267 -13.82 -2.28 -8.25
C VAL A 267 -13.60 -1.31 -7.10
N ASN A 268 -14.17 -1.60 -5.94
CA ASN A 268 -13.83 -0.93 -4.70
C ASN A 268 -12.88 -1.82 -3.91
N TYR A 269 -11.89 -1.20 -3.28
CA TYR A 269 -10.91 -1.88 -2.46
C TYR A 269 -10.77 -1.18 -1.12
N GLU A 270 -10.76 -1.99 -0.07
CA GLU A 270 -10.48 -1.60 1.30
C GLU A 270 -9.27 -2.39 1.78
N ILE A 271 -8.26 -1.67 2.23
CA ILE A 271 -6.99 -2.25 2.68
C ILE A 271 -6.59 -1.59 3.98
N GLN A 272 -6.13 -2.36 4.96
CA GLN A 272 -5.58 -1.83 6.20
C GLN A 272 -4.07 -1.99 6.23
N PHE A 273 -3.34 -0.89 6.43
CA PHE A 273 -1.86 -0.90 6.52
C PHE A 273 -1.38 -0.50 7.92
N GLU A 274 -0.31 -1.15 8.36
CA GLU A 274 0.38 -0.88 9.63
C GLU A 274 1.38 0.27 9.49
N THR A 275 1.44 1.12 10.52
CA THR A 275 2.41 2.22 10.58
C THR A 275 3.86 1.75 10.68
N ALA A 276 4.12 0.49 11.02
CA ALA A 276 5.44 -0.11 10.97
C ALA A 276 5.46 -1.29 10.00
N GLU A 277 6.57 -1.48 9.29
CA GLU A 277 6.80 -2.76 8.60
C GLU A 277 6.78 -3.89 9.63
N GLN A 278 6.16 -5.00 9.24
CA GLN A 278 6.08 -6.13 10.14
C GLN A 278 7.46 -6.78 10.31
N ASN A 279 7.77 -7.14 11.56
CA ASN A 279 8.89 -8.02 11.88
C ASN A 279 8.44 -9.06 12.93
N THR A 280 9.34 -9.94 13.32
CA THR A 280 9.05 -11.00 14.31
C THR A 280 8.65 -10.48 15.70
N LEU A 281 8.79 -9.18 15.97
CA LEU A 281 8.52 -8.54 17.26
C LEU A 281 7.22 -7.73 17.28
N THR A 282 6.56 -7.54 16.13
CA THR A 282 5.30 -6.80 16.03
C THR A 282 4.09 -7.72 16.18
N ASP A 283 3.14 -7.34 17.04
CA ASP A 283 1.92 -8.11 17.31
C ASP A 283 1.04 -8.21 16.06
N ILE A 284 0.56 -9.43 15.78
CA ILE A 284 -0.41 -9.73 14.73
C ILE A 284 -1.69 -8.92 14.96
N ASN A 285 -2.09 -8.69 16.21
CA ASN A 285 -3.30 -7.95 16.58
C ASN A 285 -3.05 -6.47 16.94
N SER A 286 -1.96 -5.86 16.45
CA SER A 286 -1.66 -4.44 16.68
C SER A 286 -2.84 -3.51 16.38
N GLU A 287 -3.07 -2.51 17.23
CA GLU A 287 -4.12 -1.50 17.10
C GLU A 287 -3.72 -0.33 16.18
N THR A 288 -2.52 -0.37 15.59
CA THR A 288 -1.93 0.76 14.85
C THR A 288 -2.25 0.80 13.36
N ALA A 289 -3.14 -0.08 12.88
CA ALA A 289 -3.46 -0.14 11.47
C ALA A 289 -4.36 1.03 11.02
N LEU A 290 -4.05 1.60 9.87
CA LEU A 290 -4.82 2.65 9.22
C LEU A 290 -5.64 2.05 8.07
N PRO A 291 -6.95 2.35 7.99
CA PRO A 291 -7.78 1.91 6.88
C PRO A 291 -7.62 2.84 5.67
N PHE A 292 -7.52 2.24 4.49
CA PHE A 292 -7.44 2.93 3.21
C PHE A 292 -8.53 2.40 2.28
N PHE A 293 -9.20 3.32 1.61
CA PHE A 293 -10.29 3.02 0.71
C PHE A 293 -9.98 3.59 -0.66
N GLY A 294 -10.31 2.84 -1.71
CA GLY A 294 -10.22 3.34 -3.06
C GLY A 294 -11.21 2.65 -3.99
N SER A 295 -11.33 3.23 -5.18
CA SER A 295 -12.25 2.74 -6.20
C SER A 295 -11.70 3.05 -7.58
N SER A 296 -11.93 2.14 -8.52
CA SER A 296 -11.50 2.29 -9.90
C SER A 296 -12.50 1.63 -10.83
N SER A 297 -12.77 2.28 -11.96
CA SER A 297 -13.82 1.84 -12.87
C SER A 297 -13.32 1.71 -14.31
N ARG A 298 -13.86 0.72 -15.03
CA ARG A 298 -13.70 0.54 -16.48
C ARG A 298 -15.06 0.70 -17.16
N LEU A 299 -15.12 1.59 -18.14
CA LEU A 299 -16.26 1.78 -19.03
C LEU A 299 -16.03 1.05 -20.35
N TYR A 300 -17.07 0.42 -20.90
CA TYR A 300 -17.02 -0.26 -22.19
C TYR A 300 -18.36 -0.26 -22.91
N ALA A 301 -18.33 -0.37 -24.24
CA ALA A 301 -19.54 -0.54 -25.03
C ALA A 301 -20.04 -1.98 -24.87
N TYR A 302 -21.29 -2.12 -24.45
CA TYR A 302 -21.99 -3.39 -24.35
C TYR A 302 -22.93 -3.55 -25.54
N THR A 303 -22.75 -4.65 -26.28
CA THR A 303 -23.56 -5.04 -27.44
C THR A 303 -23.93 -6.51 -27.27
N PRO A 304 -25.17 -6.83 -26.88
CA PRO A 304 -25.63 -8.20 -26.66
C PRO A 304 -25.69 -9.04 -27.94
#